data_AF-A0A6C0AH06-F1
#
_entry.id   AF-A0A6C0AH06-F1
#
_cell.length_a   1.000
_cell.length_b   1.000
_cell.length_c   1.000
_cell.angle_alpha   90.00
_cell.angle_beta   90.00
_cell.angle_gamma   90.00
#
_symmetry.space_group_name_H-M   'P 1'
#
loop_
_entity.id
_entity.type
_entity.pdbx_description
1 polymer ?
#
loop_
_entity_poly.entity_id
_entity_poly.type
_entity_poly.pdbx_seq_one_letter_code
_entity_poly.pdbx_strand_id
1 'polypeptide(L)'
;MDKKQVRIYALLTAYSWPKRRLGYNTGFRNKYFLKNARKVNLKMNLLKDYKLLEEHSNQYLCAFHNEKNNEIVYSIRGTDLIDPKDIFMDLQVLSGTEKRNKRFKESYEKLKLLLQDYPKYTFTLCGASLGGRIAIDLLDSDLGDKITEVHVFNCATSLAHLYKSAQCLSKENNNKKNYCKNRVIKLHIHLVNNDPISILSMGELSKTKTVYPKKSESPKYLKGKNKKILTVHSILNFV
;
A
#
# COMPACT_ATOMS: atom_id res chain seq x y z
N MET A 1 -8.67 -12.07 -10.67
CA MET A 1 -9.15 -10.97 -9.80
C MET A 1 -9.70 -9.87 -10.71
N ASP A 2 -10.79 -9.22 -10.31
CA ASP A 2 -11.43 -8.18 -11.12
C ASP A 2 -10.52 -6.94 -11.23
N LYS A 3 -10.20 -6.52 -12.47
CA LYS A 3 -9.43 -5.30 -12.75
C LYS A 3 -10.08 -4.05 -12.13
N LYS A 4 -11.41 -4.05 -11.99
CA LYS A 4 -12.15 -2.96 -11.35
C LYS A 4 -11.82 -2.86 -9.86
N GLN A 5 -11.72 -3.98 -9.14
CA GLN A 5 -11.41 -3.99 -7.71
C GLN A 5 -9.98 -3.49 -7.43
N VAL A 6 -9.00 -3.94 -8.23
CA VAL A 6 -7.61 -3.43 -8.16
C VAL A 6 -7.60 -1.91 -8.27
N ARG A 7 -8.37 -1.38 -9.22
CA ARG A 7 -8.46 0.06 -9.49
C ARG A 7 -9.06 0.83 -8.31
N ILE A 8 -10.10 0.29 -7.67
CA ILE A 8 -10.71 0.86 -6.46
C ILE A 8 -9.66 0.93 -5.34
N TYR A 9 -8.98 -0.20 -5.06
CA TYR A 9 -7.94 -0.24 -4.03
C TYR A 9 -6.76 0.67 -4.34
N ALA A 10 -6.32 0.77 -5.60
CA ALA A 10 -5.28 1.71 -6.00
C ALA A 10 -5.70 3.18 -5.80
N LEU A 11 -6.96 3.52 -6.08
CA LEU A 11 -7.51 4.86 -5.87
C LEU A 11 -7.62 5.21 -4.37
N LEU A 12 -8.15 4.30 -3.55
CA LEU A 12 -8.21 4.48 -2.09
C LEU A 12 -6.80 4.59 -1.49
N THR A 13 -5.87 3.77 -2.00
CA THR A 13 -4.45 3.87 -1.65
C THR A 13 -3.91 5.25 -1.98
N ALA A 14 -4.15 5.74 -3.21
CA ALA A 14 -3.74 7.07 -3.63
C ALA A 14 -4.37 8.20 -2.78
N TYR A 15 -5.58 8.03 -2.26
CA TYR A 15 -6.23 9.01 -1.38
C TYR A 15 -5.50 9.18 -0.02
N SER A 16 -4.78 8.15 0.45
CA SER A 16 -4.07 8.22 1.73
C SER A 16 -3.00 9.32 1.80
N TRP A 17 -2.45 9.74 0.65
CA TRP A 17 -1.59 10.93 0.57
C TRP A 17 -2.43 12.21 0.63
N PRO A 18 -2.29 13.07 1.67
CA PRO A 18 -3.10 14.28 1.83
C PRO A 18 -3.12 15.17 0.58
N LYS A 19 -1.97 15.33 -0.07
CA LYS A 19 -1.82 16.12 -1.31
C LYS A 19 -2.69 15.63 -2.48
N ARG A 20 -3.18 14.39 -2.47
CA ARG A 20 -4.06 13.81 -3.48
C ARG A 20 -5.54 13.93 -3.12
N ARG A 21 -5.89 14.37 -1.91
CA ARG A 21 -7.29 14.62 -1.51
C ARG A 21 -7.81 15.89 -2.16
N LEU A 22 -9.07 15.87 -2.57
CA LEU A 22 -9.78 17.06 -3.02
C LEU A 22 -9.93 18.04 -1.84
N GLY A 23 -9.73 19.34 -2.05
CA GLY A 23 -9.81 20.34 -0.98
C GLY A 23 -8.56 20.49 -0.08
N TYR A 24 -7.56 19.63 -0.20
CA TYR A 24 -6.29 19.81 0.53
C TYR A 24 -5.52 21.03 0.01
N ASN A 25 -5.40 22.05 0.86
CA ASN A 25 -4.72 23.30 0.55
C ASN A 25 -3.22 23.15 0.78
N THR A 26 -2.44 23.24 -0.30
CA THR A 26 -0.98 23.17 -0.23
C THR A 26 -0.43 24.57 -0.02
N GLY A 27 0.39 24.79 1.01
CA GLY A 27 1.08 26.07 1.22
C GLY A 27 1.83 26.57 -0.03
N PHE A 28 2.10 27.88 -0.10
CA PHE A 28 2.53 28.59 -1.32
C PHE A 28 3.71 27.93 -2.06
N ARG A 29 4.74 27.46 -1.33
CA ARG A 29 5.92 26.77 -1.91
C ARG A 29 5.60 25.43 -2.56
N ASN A 30 4.61 24.70 -2.04
CA ASN A 30 4.21 23.39 -2.56
C ASN A 30 3.18 23.47 -3.69
N LYS A 31 2.53 24.64 -3.87
CA LYS A 31 1.50 24.89 -4.88
C LYS A 31 2.01 24.68 -6.31
N TYR A 32 3.27 25.02 -6.60
CA TYR A 32 3.87 24.88 -7.92
C TYR A 32 4.21 23.43 -8.29
N PHE A 33 4.67 22.62 -7.33
CA PHE A 33 4.98 21.21 -7.55
C PHE A 33 3.74 20.31 -7.53
N LEU A 34 2.69 20.70 -6.80
CA LEU A 34 1.48 19.88 -6.58
C LEU A 34 0.28 20.27 -7.44
N LYS A 35 0.36 21.36 -8.23
CA LYS A 35 -0.70 21.81 -9.16
C LYS A 35 -1.19 20.71 -10.13
N ASN A 36 -0.36 19.69 -10.30
CA ASN A 36 -0.51 18.64 -11.28
C ASN A 36 -0.75 17.23 -10.69
N ALA A 37 -0.82 17.09 -9.37
CA ALA A 37 -1.09 15.79 -8.76
C ALA A 37 -2.55 15.40 -9.02
N ARG A 38 -2.78 14.23 -9.67
CA ARG A 38 -4.14 13.69 -9.85
C ARG A 38 -4.82 13.57 -8.49
N LYS A 39 -5.91 14.32 -8.34
CA LYS A 39 -6.76 14.28 -7.15
C LYS A 39 -7.68 13.07 -7.18
N VAL A 40 -7.94 12.49 -6.02
CA VAL A 40 -8.91 11.43 -5.82
C VAL A 40 -10.13 12.03 -5.14
N ASN A 41 -11.29 11.87 -5.76
CA ASN A 41 -12.58 12.30 -5.24
C ASN A 41 -13.40 11.05 -4.84
N LEU A 42 -13.73 10.91 -3.55
CA LEU A 42 -14.52 9.77 -3.07
C LEU A 42 -15.94 9.76 -3.66
N LYS A 43 -16.46 10.91 -4.14
CA LYS A 43 -17.78 10.98 -4.80
C LYS A 43 -17.80 10.41 -6.22
N MET A 44 -16.67 9.96 -6.77
CA MET A 44 -16.66 9.36 -8.12
C MET A 44 -17.42 8.03 -8.14
N ASN A 45 -18.02 7.69 -9.28
CA ASN A 45 -18.87 6.48 -9.41
C ASN A 45 -18.23 5.18 -8.92
N LEU A 46 -16.90 5.04 -9.01
CA LEU A 46 -16.16 3.86 -8.55
C LEU A 46 -15.97 3.81 -7.03
N LEU A 47 -16.02 4.94 -6.33
CA LEU A 47 -15.71 5.06 -4.90
C LEU A 47 -16.90 5.54 -4.06
N LYS A 48 -18.04 5.84 -4.68
CA LYS A 48 -19.21 6.46 -4.03
C LYS A 48 -19.75 5.68 -2.82
N ASP A 49 -19.50 4.37 -2.79
CA ASP A 49 -19.94 3.48 -1.72
C ASP A 49 -18.95 3.45 -0.54
N TYR A 50 -17.75 4.04 -0.69
CA TYR A 50 -16.72 4.12 0.34
C TYR A 50 -16.75 5.48 1.05
N LYS A 51 -17.02 5.46 2.36
CA LYS A 51 -16.99 6.63 3.25
C LYS A 51 -15.69 6.61 4.06
N LEU A 52 -15.08 7.78 4.28
CA LEU A 52 -13.89 7.90 5.13
C LEU A 52 -14.30 7.83 6.61
N LEU A 53 -13.63 6.99 7.39
CA LEU A 53 -13.75 6.94 8.85
C LEU A 53 -12.70 7.87 9.44
N GLU A 54 -13.08 9.11 9.74
CA GLU A 54 -12.13 10.15 10.19
C GLU A 54 -11.47 9.79 11.53
N GLU A 55 -12.21 9.23 12.47
CA GLU A 55 -11.73 8.81 13.79
C GLU A 55 -10.64 7.72 13.73
N HIS A 56 -10.67 6.90 12.67
CA HIS A 56 -9.70 5.85 12.39
C HIS A 56 -8.65 6.24 11.34
N SER A 57 -8.65 7.51 10.91
CA SER A 57 -7.73 8.03 9.90
C SER A 57 -6.75 9.04 10.51
N ASN A 58 -5.56 9.14 9.93
CA ASN A 58 -4.60 10.17 10.31
C ASN A 58 -3.70 10.57 9.13
N GLN A 59 -2.56 11.20 9.40
CA GLN A 59 -1.63 11.61 8.35
C GLN A 59 -0.95 10.43 7.63
N TYR A 60 -0.83 9.27 8.27
CA TYR A 60 -0.15 8.09 7.73
C TYR A 60 -1.09 7.05 7.12
N LEU A 61 -2.38 7.11 7.41
CA LEU A 61 -3.34 6.10 6.99
C LEU A 61 -4.75 6.65 6.86
N CYS A 62 -5.57 5.96 6.09
CA CYS A 62 -7.01 6.22 5.97
C CYS A 62 -7.77 4.91 6.08
N ALA A 63 -8.83 4.91 6.88
CA ALA A 63 -9.80 3.82 6.94
C ALA A 63 -11.05 4.22 6.16
N PHE A 64 -11.55 3.33 5.32
CA PHE A 64 -12.77 3.53 4.55
C PHE A 64 -13.75 2.42 4.86
N HIS A 65 -15.02 2.79 4.95
CA HIS A 65 -16.12 1.88 5.20
C HIS A 65 -17.02 1.82 3.96
N ASN A 66 -17.31 0.61 3.51
CA ASN A 66 -18.34 0.31 2.53
C ASN A 66 -19.45 -0.53 3.17
N GLU A 67 -20.58 0.12 3.44
CA GLU A 67 -21.76 -0.49 4.08
C GLU A 67 -22.41 -1.55 3.18
N LYS A 68 -22.28 -1.41 1.86
CA LYS A 68 -22.99 -2.28 0.90
C LYS A 68 -22.46 -3.71 0.90
N ASN A 69 -21.16 -3.88 1.09
CA ASN A 69 -20.49 -5.18 1.09
C ASN A 69 -19.89 -5.56 2.46
N ASN A 70 -20.17 -4.79 3.51
CA ASN A 70 -19.57 -4.95 4.84
C ASN A 70 -18.04 -5.06 4.78
N GLU A 71 -17.41 -4.12 4.07
CA GLU A 71 -15.95 -4.06 3.91
C GLU A 71 -15.37 -2.81 4.58
N ILE A 72 -14.26 -3.01 5.28
CA ILE A 72 -13.36 -1.97 5.73
C ILE A 72 -12.08 -2.04 4.90
N VAL A 73 -11.75 -0.95 4.21
CA VAL A 73 -10.47 -0.80 3.51
C VAL A 73 -9.54 0.07 4.34
N TYR A 74 -8.44 -0.52 4.79
CA TYR A 74 -7.42 0.15 5.60
C TYR A 74 -6.18 0.47 4.75
N SER A 75 -6.08 1.73 4.32
CA SER A 75 -5.04 2.18 3.41
C SER A 75 -3.89 2.87 4.13
N ILE A 76 -2.67 2.37 3.92
CA ILE A 76 -1.45 2.86 4.55
C ILE A 76 -0.62 3.67 3.55
N ARG A 77 -0.26 4.90 3.94
CA ARG A 77 0.48 5.85 3.13
C ARG A 77 1.95 5.43 2.99
N GLY A 78 2.42 5.35 1.74
CA GLY A 78 3.85 5.22 1.44
C GLY A 78 4.62 6.53 1.61
N THR A 79 5.92 6.50 1.33
CA THR A 79 6.76 7.70 1.33
C THR A 79 6.39 8.62 0.16
N ASP A 80 6.48 9.92 0.37
CA ASP A 80 6.29 10.90 -0.71
C ASP A 80 7.50 10.87 -1.64
N LEU A 81 7.27 10.46 -2.90
CA LEU A 81 8.35 10.31 -3.89
C LEU A 81 8.95 11.63 -4.40
N ILE A 82 8.81 12.73 -3.66
CA ILE A 82 9.25 14.07 -4.09
C ILE A 82 10.75 14.28 -3.80
N ASP A 83 11.31 13.58 -2.81
CA ASP A 83 12.76 13.58 -2.56
C ASP A 83 13.38 12.19 -2.83
N PRO A 84 14.00 11.96 -4.00
CA PRO A 84 14.43 10.64 -4.40
C PRO A 84 15.71 10.14 -3.73
N LYS A 85 16.47 10.99 -3.03
CA LYS A 85 17.59 10.55 -2.19
C LYS A 85 17.09 9.81 -0.95
N ASP A 86 15.98 10.30 -0.39
CA ASP A 86 15.35 9.70 0.79
C ASP A 86 14.66 8.38 0.45
N ILE A 87 14.13 8.18 -0.77
CA ILE A 87 13.41 6.94 -1.11
C ILE A 87 14.31 5.70 -1.01
N PHE A 88 15.48 5.72 -1.63
CA PHE A 88 16.37 4.55 -1.66
C PHE A 88 16.99 4.30 -0.29
N MET A 89 17.29 5.38 0.46
CA MET A 89 17.80 5.31 1.82
C MET A 89 16.73 4.87 2.82
N ASP A 90 15.51 5.40 2.75
CA ASP A 90 14.36 4.94 3.55
C ASP A 90 14.13 3.44 3.31
N LEU A 91 14.16 2.99 2.05
CA LEU A 91 14.04 1.57 1.69
C LEU A 91 15.18 0.71 2.27
N GLN A 92 16.42 1.20 2.29
CA GLN A 92 17.56 0.49 2.91
C GLN A 92 17.47 0.46 4.44
N VAL A 93 17.07 1.56 5.08
CA VAL A 93 16.88 1.63 6.55
C VAL A 93 15.74 0.73 7.01
N LEU A 94 14.74 0.56 6.15
CA LEU A 94 13.62 -0.31 6.45
C LEU A 94 14.03 -1.77 6.58
N SER A 95 15.07 -2.29 5.92
CA SER A 95 15.36 -3.74 5.78
C SER A 95 15.46 -4.61 7.06
N GLY A 96 15.29 -4.05 8.25
CA GLY A 96 15.01 -4.77 9.49
C GLY A 96 14.46 -3.92 10.65
N THR A 97 14.00 -2.68 10.42
CA THR A 97 13.56 -1.76 11.48
C THR A 97 12.13 -1.28 11.35
N GLU A 98 11.35 -1.82 10.41
CA GLU A 98 9.98 -1.34 10.09
C GLU A 98 9.08 -1.32 11.33
N LYS A 99 9.19 -2.35 12.20
CA LYS A 99 8.42 -2.47 13.44
C LYS A 99 8.75 -1.40 14.49
N ARG A 100 9.90 -0.74 14.39
CA ARG A 100 10.31 0.36 15.27
C ARG A 100 9.82 1.72 14.74
N ASN A 101 9.37 1.77 13.49
CA ASN A 101 8.87 2.99 12.88
C ASN A 101 7.56 3.43 13.55
N LYS A 102 7.47 4.72 13.89
CA LYS A 102 6.25 5.36 14.40
C LYS A 102 5.05 5.08 13.49
N ARG A 103 5.26 5.03 12.17
CA ARG A 103 4.22 4.73 11.18
C ARG A 103 3.65 3.32 11.34
N PHE A 104 4.50 2.32 11.60
CA PHE A 104 4.04 0.95 11.84
C PHE A 104 3.24 0.88 13.13
N LYS A 105 3.76 1.44 14.23
CA LYS A 105 3.08 1.44 15.54
C LYS A 105 1.70 2.10 15.47
N GLU A 106 1.62 3.29 14.87
CA GLU A 106 0.33 3.97 14.69
C GLU A 106 -0.62 3.17 13.80
N SER A 107 -0.11 2.53 12.74
CA SER A 107 -0.92 1.70 11.85
C SER A 107 -1.44 0.45 12.55
N TYR A 108 -0.63 -0.15 13.42
CA TYR A 108 -1.00 -1.32 14.21
C TYR A 108 -2.08 -0.98 15.23
N GLU A 109 -1.88 0.05 16.07
CA GLU A 109 -2.84 0.43 17.10
C GLU A 109 -4.19 0.85 16.51
N LYS A 110 -4.18 1.64 15.42
CA LYS A 110 -5.42 2.05 14.75
C LYS A 110 -6.13 0.88 14.07
N LEU A 111 -5.41 -0.07 13.48
CA LEU A 111 -6.02 -1.27 12.91
C LEU A 111 -6.62 -2.15 14.01
N LYS A 112 -5.94 -2.30 15.15
CA LYS A 112 -6.44 -3.07 16.29
C LYS A 112 -7.77 -2.51 16.81
N LEU A 113 -7.86 -1.18 16.99
CA LEU A 113 -9.11 -0.51 17.38
C LEU A 113 -10.21 -0.72 16.33
N LEU A 114 -9.89 -0.52 15.06
CA LEU A 114 -10.85 -0.68 13.97
C LEU A 114 -11.40 -2.12 13.89
N LEU A 115 -10.55 -3.13 14.12
CA LEU A 115 -10.96 -4.54 14.22
C LEU A 115 -11.86 -4.83 15.43
N GLN A 116 -11.78 -4.03 16.49
CA GLN A 116 -12.64 -4.14 17.67
C GLN A 116 -13.99 -3.47 17.44
N ASP A 117 -14.00 -2.31 16.79
CA ASP A 117 -15.20 -1.51 16.55
C ASP A 117 -16.07 -2.10 15.42
N TYR A 118 -15.45 -2.80 14.46
CA TYR A 118 -16.13 -3.39 13.30
C TYR A 118 -15.92 -4.91 13.16
N PRO A 119 -16.25 -5.73 14.19
CA PRO A 119 -15.85 -7.14 14.25
C PRO A 119 -16.53 -8.04 13.21
N LYS A 120 -17.65 -7.59 12.62
CA LYS A 120 -18.42 -8.33 11.61
C LYS A 120 -18.00 -7.99 10.17
N TYR A 121 -17.12 -7.02 9.98
CA TYR A 121 -16.71 -6.55 8.67
C TYR A 121 -15.54 -7.36 8.14
N THR A 122 -15.44 -7.43 6.82
CA THR A 122 -14.23 -7.91 6.14
C THR A 122 -13.19 -6.81 6.11
N PHE A 123 -11.91 -7.17 6.24
CA PHE A 123 -10.82 -6.21 6.33
C PHE A 123 -9.84 -6.39 5.19
N THR A 124 -9.74 -5.35 4.37
CA THR A 124 -8.79 -5.27 3.26
C THR A 124 -7.72 -4.25 3.59
N LEU A 125 -6.47 -4.67 3.71
CA LEU A 125 -5.35 -3.72 3.84
C LEU A 125 -4.86 -3.33 2.46
N CYS A 126 -4.53 -2.06 2.29
CA CYS A 126 -3.93 -1.55 1.07
C CYS A 126 -2.70 -0.69 1.37
N GLY A 127 -1.73 -0.68 0.46
CA GLY A 127 -0.58 0.20 0.60
C GLY A 127 0.30 0.22 -0.64
N ALA A 128 1.02 1.32 -0.85
CA ALA A 128 2.03 1.40 -1.91
C ALA A 128 3.41 1.70 -1.36
N SER A 129 4.47 1.24 -2.04
CA SER A 129 5.85 1.47 -1.61
C SER A 129 6.06 1.01 -0.15
N LEU A 130 6.61 1.87 0.71
CA LEU A 130 6.69 1.67 2.16
C LEU A 130 5.34 1.32 2.81
N GLY A 131 4.23 1.93 2.38
CA GLY A 131 2.91 1.63 2.93
C GLY A 131 2.49 0.18 2.64
N GLY A 132 2.92 -0.36 1.49
CA GLY A 132 2.73 -1.77 1.16
C GLY A 132 3.54 -2.68 2.09
N ARG A 133 4.78 -2.32 2.41
CA ARG A 133 5.62 -3.09 3.33
C ARG A 133 4.97 -3.18 4.72
N ILE A 134 4.51 -2.04 5.26
CA ILE A 134 3.79 -1.99 6.53
C ILE A 134 2.52 -2.85 6.48
N ALA A 135 1.76 -2.80 5.39
CA ALA A 135 0.54 -3.61 5.25
C ALA A 135 0.84 -5.11 5.32
N ILE A 136 1.94 -5.56 4.70
CA ILE A 136 2.36 -6.96 4.82
C ILE A 136 2.87 -7.27 6.23
N ASP A 137 3.59 -6.36 6.89
CA ASP A 137 4.07 -6.61 8.24
C ASP A 137 2.92 -6.69 9.26
N LEU A 138 1.81 -5.98 9.01
CA LEU A 138 0.56 -6.13 9.75
C LEU A 138 -0.12 -7.47 9.47
N LEU A 139 -0.07 -7.95 8.21
CA LEU A 139 -0.53 -9.31 7.86
C LEU A 139 0.26 -10.40 8.58
N ASP A 140 1.55 -10.16 8.77
CA ASP A 140 2.47 -11.07 9.45
C ASP A 140 2.43 -10.94 10.98
N SER A 141 1.62 -10.03 11.51
CA SER A 141 1.43 -9.82 12.95
C SER A 141 0.31 -10.69 13.52
N ASP A 142 0.06 -10.58 14.83
CA ASP A 142 -1.05 -11.24 15.51
C ASP A 142 -2.44 -10.77 15.01
N LEU A 143 -2.51 -9.65 14.28
CA LEU A 143 -3.73 -9.18 13.63
C LEU A 143 -4.02 -9.91 12.31
N GLY A 144 -3.05 -10.63 11.75
CA GLY A 144 -3.11 -11.26 10.43
C GLY A 144 -4.30 -12.19 10.21
N ASP A 145 -4.77 -12.84 11.27
CA ASP A 145 -5.87 -13.80 11.18
C ASP A 145 -7.23 -13.13 10.97
N LYS A 146 -7.39 -11.88 11.46
CA LYS A 146 -8.62 -11.09 11.28
C LYS A 146 -8.65 -10.31 9.96
N ILE A 147 -7.53 -10.26 9.25
CA ILE A 147 -7.42 -9.63 7.93
C ILE A 147 -7.95 -10.58 6.86
N THR A 148 -8.76 -10.08 5.94
CA THR A 148 -9.32 -10.86 4.83
C THR A 148 -8.35 -10.88 3.65
N GLU A 149 -7.96 -9.70 3.14
CA GLU A 149 -7.03 -9.58 2.01
C GLU A 149 -6.06 -8.40 2.20
N VAL A 150 -4.92 -8.46 1.53
CA VAL A 150 -3.90 -7.40 1.51
C VAL A 150 -3.47 -7.13 0.08
N HIS A 151 -3.62 -5.88 -0.36
CA HIS A 151 -3.29 -5.43 -1.71
C HIS A 151 -2.16 -4.41 -1.66
N VAL A 152 -1.00 -4.80 -2.15
CA VAL A 152 0.15 -3.91 -2.19
C VAL A 152 0.51 -3.52 -3.62
N PHE A 153 0.90 -2.26 -3.79
CA PHE A 153 1.18 -1.66 -5.09
C PHE A 153 2.60 -1.14 -5.14
N ASN A 154 3.42 -1.66 -6.05
CA ASN A 154 4.85 -1.33 -6.09
C ASN A 154 5.46 -1.35 -4.68
N CYS A 155 5.28 -2.46 -3.97
CA CYS A 155 5.76 -2.61 -2.61
C CYS A 155 7.29 -2.60 -2.56
N ALA A 156 7.85 -2.17 -1.44
CA ALA A 156 9.24 -2.42 -1.10
C ALA A 156 9.38 -3.81 -0.45
N THR A 157 10.48 -4.50 -0.71
CA THR A 157 10.81 -5.81 -0.11
C THR A 157 12.23 -5.81 0.40
N SER A 158 12.47 -6.49 1.52
CA SER A 158 13.81 -6.70 2.10
C SER A 158 14.26 -8.16 1.97
N LEU A 159 15.57 -8.38 2.07
CA LEU A 159 16.16 -9.72 2.05
C LEU A 159 15.61 -10.61 3.18
N ALA A 160 15.31 -10.04 4.35
CA ALA A 160 14.72 -10.78 5.47
C ALA A 160 13.34 -11.37 5.11
N HIS A 161 12.51 -10.62 4.38
CA HIS A 161 11.21 -11.12 3.90
C HIS A 161 11.35 -12.14 2.78
N LEU A 162 12.34 -11.98 1.90
CA LEU A 162 12.67 -12.98 0.89
C LEU A 162 13.13 -14.29 1.51
N TYR A 163 14.00 -14.21 2.52
CA TYR A 163 14.46 -15.37 3.25
C TYR A 163 13.30 -16.10 3.95
N LYS A 164 12.41 -15.37 4.63
CA LYS A 164 11.19 -15.98 5.22
C LYS A 164 10.27 -16.59 4.17
N SER A 165 10.13 -15.94 3.01
CA SER A 165 9.36 -16.48 1.88
C SER A 165 9.97 -17.77 1.34
N ALA A 166 11.30 -17.83 1.21
CA ALA A 166 12.03 -19.02 0.80
C ALA A 166 11.91 -20.15 1.82
N GLN A 167 12.00 -19.85 3.12
CA GLN A 167 11.77 -20.84 4.19
C GLN A 167 10.38 -21.46 4.16
N CYS A 168 9.34 -20.72 3.75
CA CYS A 168 8.01 -21.28 3.58
C CYS A 168 7.89 -22.21 2.36
N LEU A 169 8.74 -22.02 1.35
CA LEU A 169 8.77 -22.83 0.14
C LEU A 169 9.63 -24.09 0.32
N SER A 170 10.66 -24.05 1.17
CA SER A 170 11.40 -25.25 1.55
C SER A 170 10.56 -26.11 2.50
N LYS A 171 10.42 -27.40 2.18
CA LYS A 171 9.58 -28.37 2.92
C LYS A 171 10.07 -28.67 4.36
N GLU A 172 11.11 -28.01 4.83
CA GLU A 172 11.75 -28.28 6.13
C GLU A 172 10.99 -27.74 7.34
N ASN A 173 9.88 -27.02 7.16
CA ASN A 173 9.04 -26.60 8.27
C ASN A 173 7.56 -26.67 7.92
N ASN A 174 7.02 -27.90 7.87
CA ASN A 174 5.58 -28.18 7.87
C ASN A 174 4.83 -27.65 9.13
N ASN A 175 5.51 -26.97 10.04
CA ASN A 175 4.85 -26.19 11.08
C ASN A 175 4.31 -24.89 10.50
N LYS A 176 3.04 -24.96 10.05
CA LYS A 176 1.89 -24.06 10.28
C LYS A 176 2.17 -22.65 10.86
N LYS A 177 3.23 -21.94 10.47
CA LYS A 177 3.41 -20.54 10.90
C LYS A 177 2.35 -19.71 10.18
N ASN A 178 1.53 -18.99 10.96
CA ASN A 178 0.46 -18.11 10.43
C ASN A 178 0.96 -17.21 9.31
N TYR A 179 2.22 -16.78 9.36
CA TYR A 179 2.94 -16.10 8.29
C TYR A 179 2.79 -16.76 6.90
N CYS A 180 3.21 -18.03 6.74
CA CYS A 180 3.24 -18.68 5.43
C CYS A 180 1.81 -18.84 4.89
N LYS A 181 0.88 -19.26 5.77
CA LYS A 181 -0.55 -19.43 5.46
C LYS A 181 -1.21 -18.12 5.05
N ASN A 182 -1.03 -17.06 5.83
CA ASN A 182 -1.65 -15.76 5.57
C ASN A 182 -1.15 -15.19 4.24
N ARG A 183 0.13 -15.33 3.92
CA ARG A 183 0.68 -14.82 2.66
C ARG A 183 0.15 -15.54 1.42
N VAL A 184 0.08 -16.88 1.42
CA VAL A 184 -0.44 -17.63 0.26
C VAL A 184 -1.95 -17.50 0.07
N ILE A 185 -2.70 -17.10 1.10
CA ILE A 185 -4.18 -16.99 1.05
C ILE A 185 -4.65 -15.54 0.93
N LYS A 186 -3.90 -14.57 1.43
CA LYS A 186 -4.41 -13.19 1.63
C LYS A 186 -3.59 -12.12 0.91
N LEU A 187 -2.33 -12.38 0.54
CA LEU A 187 -1.45 -11.34 -0.01
C LEU A 187 -1.49 -11.26 -1.55
N HIS A 188 -1.85 -10.08 -2.06
CA HIS A 188 -1.89 -9.72 -3.47
C HIS A 188 -0.87 -8.62 -3.77
N ILE A 189 0.13 -8.93 -4.60
CA ILE A 189 1.19 -8.00 -5.00
C ILE A 189 0.94 -7.52 -6.43
N HIS A 190 0.83 -6.20 -6.60
CA HIS A 190 0.64 -5.52 -7.88
C HIS A 190 1.89 -4.70 -8.19
N LEU A 191 2.55 -4.99 -9.30
CA LEU A 191 3.82 -4.38 -9.70
C LEU A 191 3.68 -3.70 -11.05
N VAL A 192 4.43 -2.63 -11.29
CA VAL A 192 4.61 -2.07 -12.63
C VAL A 192 5.88 -2.64 -13.22
N ASN A 193 5.84 -2.99 -14.52
CA ASN A 193 7.01 -3.49 -15.22
C ASN A 193 8.17 -2.48 -15.15
N ASN A 194 9.38 -3.00 -14.93
CA ASN A 194 10.62 -2.24 -14.78
C ASN A 194 10.65 -1.26 -13.60
N ASP A 195 9.88 -1.50 -12.55
CA ASP A 195 10.02 -0.75 -11.30
C ASP A 195 11.25 -1.25 -10.51
N PRO A 196 12.35 -0.47 -10.44
CA PRO A 196 13.56 -0.94 -9.78
C PRO A 196 13.41 -1.02 -8.25
N ILE A 197 12.43 -0.32 -7.67
CA ILE A 197 12.21 -0.31 -6.22
C ILE A 197 11.51 -1.60 -5.77
N SER A 198 10.65 -2.14 -6.63
CA SER A 198 9.79 -3.27 -6.30
C SER A 198 10.23 -4.58 -6.94
N ILE A 199 11.38 -4.60 -7.61
CA ILE A 199 11.91 -5.78 -8.29
C ILE A 199 12.07 -6.96 -7.32
N LEU A 200 12.52 -6.70 -6.10
CA LEU A 200 12.68 -7.73 -5.06
C LEU A 200 11.33 -8.33 -4.66
N SER A 201 10.22 -7.59 -4.76
CA SER A 201 8.90 -8.11 -4.40
C SER A 201 8.42 -9.27 -5.27
N MET A 202 9.05 -9.50 -6.43
CA MET A 202 8.79 -10.70 -7.25
C MET A 202 9.13 -11.99 -6.50
N GLY A 203 10.11 -11.96 -5.59
CA GLY A 203 10.52 -13.12 -4.80
C GLY A 203 9.67 -13.39 -3.55
N GLU A 204 8.72 -12.52 -3.19
CA GLU A 204 7.91 -12.71 -1.98
C GLU A 204 6.91 -13.85 -2.12
N LEU A 205 6.62 -14.55 -1.03
CA LEU A 205 5.48 -15.47 -0.99
C LEU A 205 4.17 -14.68 -0.98
N SER A 206 3.25 -15.01 -1.88
CA SER A 206 1.97 -14.29 -2.04
C SER A 206 0.94 -15.15 -2.77
N LYS A 207 -0.36 -14.92 -2.54
CA LYS A 207 -1.47 -15.52 -3.30
C LYS A 207 -1.42 -15.19 -4.79
N THR A 208 -1.22 -13.90 -5.11
CA THR A 208 -1.07 -13.47 -6.51
C THR A 208 0.04 -12.45 -6.66
N LYS A 209 0.76 -12.53 -7.79
CA LYS A 209 1.60 -11.45 -8.30
C LYS A 209 1.12 -11.04 -9.68
N THR A 210 0.80 -9.76 -9.85
CA THR A 210 0.36 -9.22 -11.15
C THR A 210 1.29 -8.11 -11.57
N VAL A 211 1.85 -8.22 -12.77
CA VAL A 211 2.71 -7.19 -13.36
C VAL A 211 1.92 -6.42 -14.42
N TYR A 212 1.86 -5.11 -14.27
CA TYR A 212 1.14 -4.20 -15.16
C TYR A 212 2.13 -3.49 -16.08
N PRO A 213 1.80 -3.31 -17.37
CA PRO A 213 2.60 -2.45 -18.23
C PRO A 213 2.56 -1.01 -17.68
N LYS A 214 3.68 -0.30 -17.82
CA LYS A 214 3.70 1.13 -17.56
C LYS A 214 2.70 1.82 -18.50
N LYS A 215 1.82 2.69 -17.98
CA LYS A 215 0.96 3.51 -18.85
C LYS A 215 1.83 4.54 -19.58
N SER A 216 1.71 4.60 -20.91
CA SER A 216 2.44 5.53 -21.79
C SER A 216 2.20 7.00 -21.40
N GLU A 217 1.02 7.29 -20.85
CA GLU A 217 0.65 8.60 -20.33
C GLU A 217 1.18 8.84 -18.91
N SER A 218 2.46 9.18 -18.80
CA SER A 218 2.91 10.09 -17.76
C SER A 218 3.81 11.23 -18.27
N PRO A 219 3.50 11.88 -19.41
CA PRO A 219 4.21 13.08 -19.79
C PRO A 219 3.52 14.27 -19.10
N LYS A 220 4.13 14.80 -18.02
CA LYS A 220 4.19 16.25 -17.71
C LYS A 220 4.72 16.59 -16.31
N TYR A 221 4.86 15.62 -15.40
CA TYR A 221 4.78 15.97 -13.97
C TYR A 221 6.04 15.82 -13.12
N LEU A 222 7.17 15.45 -13.71
CA LEU A 222 8.41 15.26 -12.97
C LEU A 222 9.59 15.75 -13.83
N LYS A 223 10.38 16.72 -13.33
CA LYS A 223 11.66 17.17 -13.90
C LYS A 223 12.78 16.69 -12.96
N GLY A 224 13.91 16.21 -13.50
CA GLY A 224 15.09 15.77 -12.72
C GLY A 224 15.65 14.39 -13.10
N LYS A 225 16.87 14.09 -12.61
CA LYS A 225 17.65 12.88 -12.95
C LYS A 225 16.93 11.54 -12.67
N ASN A 226 15.93 11.51 -11.78
CA ASN A 226 15.19 10.31 -11.37
C ASN A 226 13.75 10.19 -11.93
N LYS A 227 13.40 11.00 -12.95
CA LYS A 227 12.05 11.05 -13.55
C LYS A 227 11.50 9.67 -13.94
N LYS A 228 12.33 8.81 -14.54
CA LYS A 228 11.91 7.48 -14.99
C LYS A 228 11.45 6.61 -13.82
N ILE A 229 12.24 6.51 -12.76
CA ILE A 229 11.93 5.74 -11.54
C ILE A 229 10.62 6.22 -10.92
N LEU A 230 10.48 7.53 -10.73
CA LEU A 230 9.30 8.15 -10.14
C LEU A 230 8.01 7.90 -10.95
N THR A 231 8.11 7.85 -12.27
CA THR A 231 6.95 7.53 -13.13
C THR A 231 6.56 6.06 -13.08
N VAL A 232 7.52 5.15 -12.95
CA VAL A 232 7.25 3.70 -12.94
C VAL A 232 6.75 3.26 -11.57
N HIS A 233 7.34 3.79 -10.49
CA HIS A 233 6.94 3.49 -9.12
C HIS A 233 5.60 4.11 -8.70
N SER A 234 5.01 4.96 -9.54
CA SER A 234 3.77 5.66 -9.25
C SER A 234 2.56 4.71 -9.11
N ILE A 235 1.83 4.85 -8.00
CA ILE A 235 0.52 4.21 -7.76
C ILE A 235 -0.51 4.49 -8.87
N LEU A 236 -0.32 5.57 -9.65
CA LEU A 236 -1.24 5.92 -10.73
C LEU A 236 -1.18 4.97 -11.92
N ASN A 237 -0.15 4.14 -12.06
CA ASN A 237 -0.10 3.13 -13.12
C ASN A 237 -1.21 2.07 -12.98
N PHE A 238 -1.77 1.91 -11.78
CA PHE A 238 -2.85 0.97 -11.46
C PHE A 238 -4.26 1.58 -11.60
N VAL A 239 -4.36 2.87 -11.96
CA VAL A 239 -5.63 3.63 -12.05
C VAL A 239 -5.96 4.01 -13.48
#